data_AF-A0A0P0NLA8-F1
#
_entry.id   AF-A0A0P0NLA8-F1
#
_cell.length_a   1.000
_cell.length_b   1.000
_cell.length_c   1.000
_cell.angle_alpha   90.00
_cell.angle_beta   90.00
_cell.angle_gamma   90.00
#
_symmetry.space_group_name_H-M   'P 1'
#
loop_
_entity.id
_entity.type
_entity.pdbx_description
1 polymer ?
#
loop_
_entity_poly.entity_id
_entity_poly.type
_entity_poly.pdbx_seq_one_letter_code
_entity_poly.pdbx_strand_id
1 'polypeptide(L)' 'MEAKHGISRISRVILQYMEENGDGLDAETLWLELRKHGHRMCVCSVYINLKKLEKMKRLQKTQTADRKYVFALNK' A
#
# COMPACT_ATOMS: atom_id res chain seq x y z
N MET A 1 -9.98 23.82 -9.19
CA MET A 1 -10.21 23.17 -7.89
C MET A 1 -10.32 21.68 -8.12
N GLU A 2 -9.54 20.91 -7.36
CA GLU A 2 -9.58 19.46 -7.15
C GLU A 2 -9.75 18.55 -8.38
N ALA A 3 -8.62 18.13 -8.95
CA ALA A 3 -8.59 16.93 -9.77
C ALA A 3 -9.06 15.74 -8.91
N LYS A 4 -10.26 15.21 -9.22
CA LYS A 4 -10.79 13.93 -8.73
C LYS A 4 -9.81 12.80 -9.09
N HIS A 5 -8.72 12.67 -8.35
CA HIS A 5 -7.77 11.58 -8.49
C HIS A 5 -8.42 10.33 -7.91
N GLY A 6 -9.24 9.67 -8.73
CA GLY A 6 -9.79 8.37 -8.40
C GLY A 6 -8.69 7.40 -8.01
N ILE A 7 -8.97 6.57 -6.99
CA ILE A 7 -8.08 5.51 -6.54
C ILE A 7 -7.75 4.61 -7.74
N SER A 8 -6.45 4.43 -8.03
CA SER A 8 -6.03 3.59 -9.16
C SER A 8 -6.40 2.12 -8.93
N ARG A 9 -6.45 1.31 -10.00
CA ARG A 9 -6.67 -0.15 -9.87
C ARG A 9 -5.69 -0.80 -8.91
N ILE A 10 -4.41 -0.41 -8.96
CA ILE A 10 -3.37 -0.95 -8.08
C ILE A 10 -3.60 -0.48 -6.63
N SER A 11 -3.95 0.80 -6.44
CA SER A 11 -4.27 1.33 -5.12
C SER A 11 -5.46 0.59 -4.49
N ARG A 12 -6.48 0.23 -5.28
CA ARG A 12 -7.62 -0.56 -4.82
C ARG A 12 -7.21 -1.97 -4.41
N VAL A 13 -6.39 -2.63 -5.22
CA VAL A 13 -5.84 -3.96 -4.90
C VAL A 13 -5.04 -3.94 -3.58
N ILE A 14 -4.20 -2.93 -3.38
CA ILE A 14 -3.43 -2.77 -2.14
C ILE A 14 -4.36 -2.60 -0.93
N LEU A 15 -5.34 -1.70 -1.03
CA LEU A 15 -6.28 -1.46 0.07
C LEU A 15 -7.09 -2.71 0.40
N GLN A 16 -7.66 -3.36 -0.61
CA GLN A 16 -8.43 -4.59 -0.44
C GLN A 16 -7.59 -5.69 0.24
N TYR A 17 -6.36 -5.89 -0.21
CA TYR A 17 -5.46 -6.87 0.40
C TYR A 17 -5.20 -6.55 1.88
N MET A 18 -4.95 -5.28 2.23
CA MET A 18 -4.74 -4.87 3.62
C MET A 18 -6.02 -4.97 4.46
N GLU A 19 -7.19 -4.73 3.88
CA GLU A 19 -8.49 -4.87 4.55
C GLU A 19 -8.78 -6.34 4.89
N GLU A 20 -8.45 -7.25 3.97
CA GLU A 20 -8.66 -8.69 4.13
C GLU A 20 -7.65 -9.36 5.08
N ASN A 21 -6.39 -8.91 5.08
CA ASN A 21 -5.31 -9.56 5.81
C ASN A 21 -4.91 -8.85 7.12
N GLY A 22 -5.40 -7.62 7.36
CA GLY A 22 -5.36 -6.97 8.66
C GLY A 22 -4.00 -6.49 9.19
N ASP A 23 -2.90 -6.85 8.54
CA ASP A 23 -1.55 -6.58 9.03
C ASP A 23 -0.91 -5.35 8.39
N GLY A 24 -0.18 -4.59 9.22
CA GLY A 24 0.73 -3.56 8.73
C GLY A 24 1.92 -4.22 8.04
N LEU A 25 2.17 -3.89 6.77
CA LEU A 25 3.24 -4.51 5.97
C LEU A 25 4.23 -3.47 5.45
N ASP A 26 5.50 -3.86 5.36
CA ASP A 26 6.46 -3.12 4.54
C ASP A 26 6.17 -3.31 3.04
N ALA A 27 6.70 -2.41 2.23
CA ALA A 27 6.40 -2.36 0.80
C ALA A 27 6.88 -3.59 0.01
N GLU A 28 8.00 -4.22 0.42
CA GLU A 28 8.55 -5.39 -0.26
C GLU A 28 7.74 -6.63 0.08
N THR A 29 7.40 -6.81 1.35
CA THR A 29 6.52 -7.89 1.80
C THR A 29 5.16 -7.80 1.12
N LEU A 30 4.54 -6.62 1.09
CA LEU A 30 3.28 -6.40 0.37
C LEU A 30 3.41 -6.76 -1.12
N TRP A 31 4.49 -6.37 -1.78
CA TRP A 31 4.72 -6.70 -3.18
C TRP A 31 4.83 -8.22 -3.42
N LEU A 32 5.54 -8.94 -2.55
CA LEU A 32 5.67 -10.39 -2.62
C LEU A 32 4.32 -11.07 -2.43
N GLU A 33 3.54 -10.63 -1.45
CA GLU A 33 2.20 -11.17 -1.21
C GLU A 33 1.27 -10.93 -2.40
N LEU A 34 1.18 -9.69 -2.89
CA LEU A 34 0.37 -9.38 -4.08
C LEU A 34 0.77 -10.23 -5.30
N ARG A 35 2.06 -10.52 -5.47
CA ARG A 35 2.56 -11.44 -6.52
C ARG A 35 2.09 -12.88 -6.31
N LYS A 36 2.11 -13.40 -5.08
CA LYS A 36 1.59 -14.73 -4.75
C LYS A 36 0.10 -14.85 -5.10
N HIS A 37 -0.67 -13.78 -4.91
CA HIS A 37 -2.08 -13.67 -5.28
C HIS A 37 -2.32 -13.42 -6.79
N GLY A 38 -1.28 -13.53 -7.63
CA GLY A 38 -1.40 -13.44 -9.09
C GLY A 38 -1.35 -12.00 -9.65
N HIS A 39 -1.14 -10.99 -8.81
CA HIS A 39 -1.00 -9.61 -9.29
C HIS A 39 0.41 -9.34 -9.81
N ARG A 40 0.57 -9.30 -11.14
CA ARG A 40 1.85 -8.97 -11.79
C ARG A 40 2.07 -7.46 -11.81
N MET A 41 2.88 -6.95 -10.87
CA MET A 41 3.31 -5.55 -10.85
C MET A 41 4.76 -5.40 -10.39
N CYS A 42 5.36 -4.24 -10.69
CA CYS A 42 6.69 -3.88 -10.23
C CYS A 42 6.65 -3.38 -8.78
N VAL A 43 7.69 -3.66 -8.00
CA VAL A 43 7.82 -3.18 -6.62
C VAL A 43 7.77 -1.65 -6.55
N CYS A 44 8.37 -0.95 -7.52
CA CYS A 44 8.31 0.51 -7.60
C CYS A 44 6.87 1.04 -7.70
N SER A 45 5.99 0.32 -8.40
CA SER A 45 4.57 0.67 -8.49
C SER A 45 3.88 0.55 -7.13
N VAL A 46 4.26 -0.43 -6.31
CA VAL A 46 3.75 -0.59 -4.95
C VAL A 46 4.18 0.61 -4.10
N TYR A 47 5.47 0.97 -4.09
CA TYR A 47 5.97 2.16 -3.38
C TYR A 47 5.25 3.46 -3.79
N ILE A 48 5.06 3.69 -5.08
CA ILE A 48 4.35 4.87 -5.59
C ILE A 48 2.91 4.91 -5.06
N ASN A 49 2.21 3.77 -5.08
CA ASN A 49 0.83 3.70 -4.64
C ASN A 49 0.69 3.79 -3.12
N LEU A 50 1.59 3.20 -2.34
CA LEU A 50 1.65 3.36 -0.89
C LEU A 50 1.82 4.83 -0.49
N LYS A 51 2.75 5.54 -1.13
CA LYS A 51 2.96 6.99 -0.90
C LYS A 51 1.73 7.82 -1.28
N LYS A 52 0.99 7.44 -2.33
CA LYS A 52 -0.28 8.10 -2.69
C LYS A 52 -1.35 7.86 -1.64
N LEU A 53 -1.53 6.61 -1.20
CA LEU A 53 -2.52 6.23 -0.20
C LEU A 53 -2.23 6.85 1.18
N GLU A 54 -0.96 6.94 1.57
CA GLU A 54 -0.50 7.69 2.73
C GLU A 54 -0.90 9.17 2.64
N LYS A 55 -0.59 9.84 1.52
CA LYS A 55 -0.98 11.26 1.31
C LYS A 55 -2.50 11.47 1.35
N MET A 56 -3.27 10.48 0.93
CA MET A 56 -4.73 10.47 0.99
C MET A 56 -5.27 10.11 2.38
N LYS A 57 -4.40 9.91 3.38
CA LYS A 57 -4.75 9.48 4.74
C LYS A 57 -5.57 8.18 4.75
N ARG A 58 -5.34 7.29 3.79
CA ARG A 58 -5.90 5.93 3.79
C ARG A 58 -4.99 4.94 4.52
N LEU A 59 -3.68 5.22 4.52
CA LEU A 59 -2.67 4.43 5.22
C LEU A 59 -1.89 5.30 6.20
N GLN A 60 -1.50 4.73 7.33
CA GLN A 60 -0.48 5.23 8.22
C GLN A 60 0.87 4.62 7.85
N LYS A 61 1.90 5.46 7.75
CA LYS A 61 3.28 5.03 7.59
C LYS A 61 4.01 5.16 8.92
N THR A 62 4.54 4.06 9.43
CA THR A 62 5.30 4.01 10.69
C THR A 62 6.72 3.53 10.41
N GLN A 63 7.71 4.22 10.95
CA GLN A 63 9.10 3.78 10.88
C GLN A 63 9.37 2.75 11.98
N THR A 64 9.97 1.63 11.61
CA THR A 64 10.39 0.57 12.54
C THR A 64 11.85 0.74 12.95
N ALA A 65 12.27 0.06 14.03
CA ALA A 65 13.61 0.17 14.60
C ALA A 65 14.74 -0.21 13.62
N ASP A 66 14.44 -1.03 12.61
CA ASP A 66 15.35 -1.48 11.55
C ASP A 66 15.42 -0.51 10.34
N ARG A 67 14.97 0.74 10.51
CA ARG A 67 14.88 1.78 9.45
C ARG A 67 13.92 1.43 8.31
N LYS A 68 13.15 0.35 8.41
CA LYS A 68 12.07 0.07 7.46
C LYS A 68 10.84 0.91 7.76
N TYR A 69 9.92 0.92 6.80
CA TYR A 69 8.62 1.55 6.94
C TYR A 69 7.54 0.51 6.76
N VAL A 70 6.65 0.45 7.74
CA VAL A 70 5.45 -0.38 7.72
C VAL A 70 4.25 0.51 7.41
N PHE A 71 3.36 0.02 6.56
CA PHE A 71 2.14 0.70 6.14
C PHE A 71 0.93 -0.09 6.64
N ALA A 72 0.03 0.58 7.35
CA ALA A 72 -1.20 0.00 7.87
C ALA A 72 -2.41 0.86 7.51
N LEU A 73 -3.61 0.28 7.47
CA LEU A 73 -4.85 1.05 7.27
C LEU A 73 -5.08 2.03 8.41
N ASN A 74 -5.49 3.25 8.07
CA ASN A 74 -6.06 4.17 9.06
C ASN A 74 -7.43 3.63 9.47
N LYS A 75 -7.55 3.18 10.73
CA LYS A 75 -8.81 2.80 11.35
C LYS A 75 -9.42 3.97 12.12
#